data_AF-A0A377MA46-F1
#
_entry.id   AF-A0A377MA46-F1
#
_cell.length_a   1.000
_cell.length_b   1.000
_cell.length_c   1.000
_cell.angle_alpha   90.00
_cell.angle_beta   90.00
_cell.angle_gamma   90.00
#
_symmetry.space_group_name_H-M   'P 1'
#
loop_
_entity.id
_entity.type
_entity.pdbx_description
1 polymer ?
#
loop_
_entity_poly.entity_id
_entity_poly.type
_entity_poly.pdbx_seq_one_letter_code
_entity_poly.pdbx_strand_id
1 'polypeptide(L)'
;MKMSFSRPRRLALATLMVCTGTMASVNTASLLSSATSPDCISWRISGICYWLFCTPFGCSVKTSVKVTHFIPEAVVSAYLSPGANPWTEMSAVSSLADQHRKHAAR
;
A
#
# COMPACT_ATOMS: atom_id res chain seq x y z
N MET A 1 -0.46 -12.05 59.90
CA MET A 1 -1.58 -11.75 58.99
C MET A 1 -1.13 -12.01 57.55
N LYS A 2 -1.81 -12.91 56.82
CA LYS A 2 -1.54 -13.23 55.41
C LYS A 2 -2.34 -12.28 54.53
N MET A 3 -1.66 -11.42 53.77
CA MET A 3 -2.30 -10.56 52.77
C MET A 3 -2.31 -11.32 51.44
N SER A 4 -3.49 -11.77 51.01
CA SER A 4 -3.70 -12.49 49.75
C SER A 4 -3.70 -11.50 48.58
N PHE A 5 -2.72 -11.60 47.69
CA PHE A 5 -2.63 -10.79 46.48
C PHE A 5 -3.63 -11.31 45.44
N SER A 6 -4.74 -10.59 45.27
CA SER A 6 -5.81 -10.93 44.33
C SER A 6 -5.32 -10.72 42.90
N ARG A 7 -5.20 -11.80 42.11
CA ARG A 7 -4.77 -11.80 40.71
C ARG A 7 -5.86 -11.18 39.81
N PRO A 8 -5.60 -10.11 39.04
CA PRO A 8 -6.58 -9.57 38.09
C PRO A 8 -6.56 -10.43 36.81
N ARG A 9 -7.14 -11.63 36.87
CA ARG A 9 -7.21 -12.58 35.76
C ARG A 9 -8.55 -12.48 35.02
N ARG A 10 -8.98 -11.28 34.63
CA ARG A 10 -10.27 -11.07 33.91
C ARG A 10 -10.28 -10.03 32.79
N LEU A 11 -9.15 -9.47 32.36
CA LEU A 11 -9.12 -8.39 31.35
C LEU A 11 -8.26 -8.66 30.11
N ALA A 12 -7.92 -9.92 29.81
CA ALA A 12 -6.99 -10.25 28.72
C ALA A 12 -7.57 -11.11 27.58
N LEU A 13 -8.89 -11.19 27.39
CA LEU A 13 -9.48 -12.15 26.44
C LEU A 13 -10.59 -11.62 25.51
N ALA A 14 -10.63 -10.32 25.20
CA ALA A 14 -11.70 -9.75 24.36
C ALA A 14 -11.22 -8.78 23.26
N THR A 15 -10.01 -8.97 22.73
CA THR A 15 -9.48 -8.19 21.59
C THR A 15 -8.99 -9.07 20.43
N LEU A 16 -9.52 -10.29 20.30
CA LEU A 16 -9.36 -11.08 19.08
C LEU A 16 -10.68 -11.07 18.31
N MET A 17 -10.57 -10.78 17.01
CA MET A 17 -11.55 -11.08 15.95
C MET A 17 -12.40 -9.92 15.42
N VAL A 18 -11.75 -8.97 14.74
CA VAL A 18 -12.32 -8.35 13.53
C VAL A 18 -11.23 -8.31 12.45
N CYS A 19 -11.04 -9.43 11.75
CA CYS A 19 -10.46 -9.43 10.41
C CYS A 19 -11.61 -9.60 9.41
N THR A 20 -12.45 -8.60 9.28
CA THR A 20 -13.33 -8.50 8.11
C THR A 20 -12.43 -8.11 6.94
N GLY A 21 -11.97 -9.10 6.17
CA GLY A 21 -11.38 -8.86 4.87
C GLY A 21 -12.46 -8.27 3.97
N THR A 22 -12.55 -6.95 3.91
CA THR A 22 -13.37 -6.27 2.91
C THR A 22 -12.76 -6.62 1.56
N MET A 23 -13.41 -7.49 0.78
CA MET A 23 -13.13 -7.58 -0.65
C MET A 23 -13.70 -6.31 -1.29
N ALA A 24 -13.02 -5.18 -1.08
CA ALA A 24 -13.29 -3.99 -1.84
C ALA A 24 -12.87 -4.29 -3.28
N SER A 25 -13.82 -4.23 -4.20
CA SER A 25 -13.48 -4.22 -5.62
C SER A 25 -12.66 -2.96 -5.89
N VAL A 26 -11.51 -3.13 -6.53
CA VAL A 26 -10.64 -2.02 -6.94
C VAL A 26 -10.82 -1.79 -8.43
N ASN A 27 -10.73 -0.54 -8.84
CA ASN A 27 -10.69 -0.15 -10.25
C ASN A 27 -9.41 0.61 -10.54
N THR A 28 -9.14 0.84 -11.82
CA THR A 28 -7.90 1.50 -12.25
C THR A 28 -7.75 2.90 -11.64
N ALA A 29 -8.85 3.66 -11.54
CA ALA A 29 -8.84 5.00 -10.95
C ALA A 29 -8.49 4.98 -9.45
N SER A 30 -9.02 4.00 -8.70
CA SER A 30 -8.72 3.83 -7.27
C SER A 30 -7.28 3.39 -7.03
N LEU A 31 -6.72 2.55 -7.90
CA LEU A 31 -5.30 2.14 -7.85
C LEU A 31 -4.38 3.32 -8.17
N LEU A 32 -4.68 4.09 -9.21
CA LEU A 32 -3.96 5.33 -9.56
C LEU A 32 -4.00 6.34 -8.41
N SER A 33 -5.18 6.54 -7.81
CA SER A 33 -5.35 7.45 -6.67
C SER A 33 -4.59 6.97 -5.43
N SER A 34 -4.51 5.65 -5.23
CA SER A 34 -3.74 5.08 -4.12
C SER A 34 -2.23 5.20 -4.35
N ALA A 35 -1.77 5.10 -5.60
CA ALA A 35 -0.37 5.23 -5.97
C ALA A 35 0.18 6.65 -5.77
N THR A 36 -0.66 7.68 -5.73
CA THR A 36 -0.24 9.06 -5.42
C THR A 36 -0.16 9.33 -3.91
N SER A 37 -0.62 8.40 -3.08
CA SER A 37 -0.63 8.58 -1.63
C SER A 37 0.79 8.43 -1.05
N PRO A 38 1.24 9.33 -0.16
CA PRO A 38 2.59 9.31 0.40
C PRO A 38 2.88 8.04 1.21
N ASP A 39 1.85 7.43 1.80
CA ASP A 39 1.96 6.15 2.50
C ASP A 39 2.28 4.98 1.56
N CYS A 40 1.69 4.97 0.36
CA CYS A 40 1.91 3.92 -0.63
C CYS A 40 3.34 3.95 -1.18
N ILE A 41 3.85 5.15 -1.50
CA ILE A 41 5.17 5.32 -2.09
C ILE A 41 6.31 5.37 -1.07
N SER A 42 6.04 5.05 0.21
CA SER A 42 6.99 5.14 1.33
C SER A 42 7.78 6.45 1.30
N TRP A 43 7.06 7.56 1.11
CA TRP A 43 7.67 8.86 0.94
C TRP A 43 8.38 9.27 2.23
N ARG A 44 9.69 9.52 2.16
CA ARG A 44 10.47 9.96 3.31
C ARG A 44 11.53 10.97 2.94
N ILE A 45 11.73 11.92 3.83
CA ILE A 45 12.84 12.88 3.75
C ILE A 45 14.08 12.14 4.23
N SER A 46 14.95 11.79 3.29
CA SER A 46 16.23 11.12 3.58
C SER A 46 17.31 12.10 4.02
N GLY A 47 17.13 13.40 3.79
CA GLY A 47 18.05 14.42 4.27
C GLY A 47 17.78 15.79 3.70
N ILE A 48 18.71 16.70 3.96
CA ILE A 48 18.71 18.07 3.45
C ILE A 48 20.04 18.34 2.76
N CYS A 49 19.98 19.03 1.64
CA CYS A 49 21.13 19.46 0.86
C CYS A 49 21.21 20.98 0.93
N TYR A 50 22.38 21.48 1.32
CA TYR A 50 22.69 22.90 1.25
C TYR A 50 23.45 23.20 -0.02
N TRP A 51 23.08 24.27 -0.71
CA TRP A 51 23.80 24.77 -1.87
C TRP A 51 23.90 26.28 -1.81
N LEU A 52 24.97 26.82 -2.37
CA LEU A 52 25.24 28.25 -2.40
C LEU A 52 24.71 28.82 -3.72
N PHE A 53 23.78 29.77 -3.63
CA PHE A 53 23.29 30.53 -4.77
C PHE A 53 23.88 31.94 -4.72
N CYS A 54 24.75 32.26 -5.67
CA CYS A 54 25.39 33.57 -5.76
C CYS A 54 24.83 34.40 -6.91
N THR A 55 24.60 35.68 -6.63
CA THR A 55 24.26 36.73 -7.60
C THR A 55 25.30 37.84 -7.49
N PRO A 56 25.38 38.78 -8.45
CA PRO A 56 26.33 39.90 -8.38
C PRO A 56 26.19 40.79 -7.13
N PHE A 57 25.03 40.73 -6.45
CA PHE A 57 24.74 41.51 -5.24
C PHE A 57 25.01 40.74 -3.94
N GLY A 58 25.39 39.46 -4.02
CA GLY A 58 25.69 38.62 -2.86
C GLY A 58 25.32 37.15 -3.04
N CYS A 59 25.72 36.35 -2.05
CA CYS A 59 25.49 34.91 -1.99
C CYS A 59 24.54 34.54 -0.86
N SER A 60 23.67 33.56 -1.12
CA SER A 60 22.72 33.02 -0.14
C SER A 60 22.77 31.50 -0.13
N VAL A 61 22.77 30.90 1.07
CA VAL A 61 22.61 29.46 1.21
C VAL A 61 21.14 29.09 0.96
N LYS A 62 20.93 28.15 0.07
CA LYS A 62 19.63 27.56 -0.26
C LYS A 62 19.59 26.13 0.25
N THR A 63 18.44 25.75 0.78
CA THR A 63 18.20 24.42 1.33
C THR A 63 17.22 23.69 0.43
N SER A 64 17.59 22.48 0.01
CA SER A 64 16.74 21.58 -0.75
C SER A 64 16.54 20.28 0.03
N VAL A 65 15.33 19.72 -0.01
CA VAL A 65 15.05 18.43 0.64
C VAL A 65 15.44 17.28 -0.26
N LYS A 66 16.19 16.31 0.29
CA LYS A 66 16.47 15.05 -0.38
C LYS A 66 15.37 14.06 -0.03
N VAL A 67 14.56 13.74 -1.02
CA VAL A 67 13.44 12.79 -0.89
C VAL A 67 13.88 11.43 -1.40
N THR A 68 13.50 10.37 -0.69
CA THR A 68 13.48 9.00 -1.22
C THR A 68 12.05 8.52 -1.24
N HIS A 69 11.68 7.88 -2.34
CA HIS A 69 10.36 7.32 -2.56
C HIS A 69 10.51 5.99 -3.30
N PHE A 70 9.56 5.09 -3.13
CA PHE A 70 9.48 3.81 -3.81
C PHE A 70 8.11 3.67 -4.45
N ILE A 71 8.02 3.83 -5.77
CA ILE A 71 6.78 3.65 -6.52
C ILE A 71 6.74 2.21 -7.02
N PRO A 72 5.69 1.44 -6.73
CA PRO A 72 5.53 0.13 -7.35
C PRO A 72 5.16 0.31 -8.83
N GLU A 73 6.09 -0.03 -9.73
CA GLU A 73 5.88 -0.03 -11.19
C GLU A 73 4.95 -1.16 -11.66
N ALA A 74 4.63 -2.12 -10.78
CA ALA A 74 3.78 -3.27 -11.10
C ALA A 74 2.87 -3.63 -9.93
N VAL A 75 1.63 -4.01 -10.26
CA VAL A 75 0.64 -4.56 -9.33
C VAL A 75 0.44 -6.04 -9.63
N VAL A 76 0.63 -6.89 -8.62
CA VAL A 76 0.42 -8.34 -8.74
C VAL A 76 -0.86 -8.71 -8.01
N SER A 77 -1.78 -9.39 -8.70
CA SER A 77 -3.03 -9.92 -8.11
C SER A 77 -2.99 -11.44 -8.06
N ALA A 78 -3.17 -12.02 -6.88
CA ALA A 78 -3.31 -13.46 -6.68
C ALA A 78 -4.78 -13.79 -6.37
N TYR A 79 -5.38 -14.68 -7.16
CA TYR A 79 -6.77 -15.08 -7.04
C TYR A 79 -6.95 -16.55 -7.43
N LEU A 80 -7.97 -17.20 -6.87
CA LEU A 80 -8.19 -18.65 -6.98
C LEU A 80 -8.85 -19.07 -8.29
N SER A 81 -9.78 -18.25 -8.79
CA SER A 81 -10.63 -18.60 -9.92
C SER A 81 -10.59 -17.53 -11.01
N PRO A 82 -10.64 -17.90 -12.29
CA PRO A 82 -10.84 -16.93 -13.38
C PRO A 82 -12.06 -16.04 -13.11
N GLY A 83 -11.94 -14.75 -13.35
CA GLY A 83 -12.99 -13.77 -13.05
C GLY A 83 -13.04 -13.33 -11.58
N ALA A 84 -12.30 -13.98 -10.67
CA ALA A 84 -12.27 -13.62 -9.26
C ALA A 84 -11.19 -12.59 -8.90
N ASN A 85 -10.60 -11.91 -9.90
CA ASN A 85 -9.70 -10.79 -9.63
C ASN A 85 -10.50 -9.62 -9.02
N PRO A 86 -10.13 -9.09 -7.84
CA PRO A 86 -10.82 -7.94 -7.24
C PRO A 86 -10.67 -6.66 -8.06
N TRP A 87 -9.69 -6.58 -8.96
CA TRP A 87 -9.57 -5.52 -9.94
C TRP A 87 -10.61 -5.72 -11.05
N THR A 88 -11.63 -4.85 -11.06
CA THR A 88 -12.82 -4.98 -11.91
C THR A 88 -12.52 -5.17 -13.39
N GLU A 89 -11.60 -4.40 -13.95
CA GLU A 89 -11.23 -4.44 -15.36
C GLU A 89 -10.48 -5.75 -15.67
N MET A 90 -9.62 -6.21 -14.76
CA MET A 90 -8.81 -7.43 -14.94
C MET A 90 -9.62 -8.69 -14.66
N SER A 91 -10.72 -8.59 -13.93
CA SER A 91 -11.66 -9.70 -13.73
C SER A 91 -12.20 -10.20 -15.08
N ALA A 92 -12.64 -9.28 -15.94
CA ALA A 92 -13.10 -9.59 -17.30
C ALA A 92 -11.97 -10.15 -18.17
N VAL A 93 -10.76 -9.60 -18.08
CA VAL A 93 -9.60 -10.13 -18.81
C VAL A 93 -9.29 -11.56 -18.39
N SER A 94 -9.31 -11.85 -17.09
CA SER A 94 -9.00 -13.19 -16.56
C SER A 94 -10.04 -14.24 -16.94
N SER A 95 -11.32 -13.89 -17.02
CA SER A 95 -12.38 -14.82 -17.45
C SER A 95 -12.28 -15.13 -18.94
N LEU A 96 -12.02 -14.12 -19.78
CA LEU A 96 -11.78 -14.28 -21.21
C LEU A 96 -10.53 -15.12 -21.49
N ALA A 97 -9.43 -14.87 -20.76
CA ALA A 97 -8.20 -15.65 -20.88
C ALA A 97 -8.44 -17.14 -20.59
N ASP A 98 -9.29 -17.48 -19.61
CA ASP A 98 -9.65 -18.86 -19.32
C ASP A 98 -10.55 -19.49 -20.40
N GLN A 99 -11.48 -18.73 -20.97
CA GLN A 99 -12.27 -19.18 -22.11
C GLN A 99 -11.37 -19.51 -23.31
N HIS A 100 -10.42 -18.63 -23.64
CA HIS A 100 -9.44 -18.90 -24.70
C HIS A 100 -8.60 -20.15 -24.40
N ARG A 101 -8.15 -20.34 -23.16
CA ARG A 101 -7.43 -21.55 -22.74
C ARG A 101 -8.26 -22.82 -22.97
N LYS A 102 -9.55 -22.81 -22.60
CA LYS A 102 -10.47 -23.95 -22.79
C LYS A 102 -10.76 -24.27 -24.26
N HIS A 103 -10.71 -23.27 -25.15
CA HIS A 103 -10.84 -23.49 -26.59
C HIS A 103 -9.54 -24.02 -27.21
N ALA A 104 -8.38 -23.53 -26.77
CA ALA A 104 -7.07 -23.99 -27.24
C ALA A 104 -6.70 -25.39 -26.76
N ALA A 105 -7.32 -25.87 -25.67
CA ALA A 105 -7.11 -27.21 -25.11
C ALA A 105 -8.05 -28.28 -25.71
N ARG A 106 -8.88 -27.94 -26.70
CA ARG A 106 -9.65 -28.88 -27.53
C ARG A 106 -8.95 -29.06 -28.86
#